data_AF-A0A117DXM0-F1
#
_entry.id   AF-A0A117DXM0-F1
#
_cell.length_a   1.000
_cell.length_b   1.000
_cell.length_c   1.000
_cell.angle_alpha   90.00
_cell.angle_beta   90.00
_cell.angle_gamma   90.00
#
_symmetry.space_group_name_H-M   'P 1'
#
loop_
_entity.id
_entity.type
_entity.pdbx_description
1 polymer ?
#
loop_
_entity_poly.entity_id
_entity_poly.type
_entity_poly.pdbx_seq_one_letter_code
_entity_poly.pdbx_strand_id
1 'polypeptide(L)'
;MFKAIVISSDRERAKYAVTYNPPQDDTVIVNEQNAQKIEEEFDWRAEAFTFPYSDRKPLLPCTLDMRTGSAFCHSHEADDCREFPELDDWGYLNVQLVVCLILNGEMDPIIWACAHPRVGLRSWHCDYNCIRGAHPDTTEWNMLYGKALHSYIGLNVAYCLPDTWEPKSRTSGGKDYRDTYFYQHLLRECTADDGSSDFILCMHRKFFGIDKDRFNMDNFMRADKAQWLKDRSKNYDGVFHPRSLWVDVSEMRWILSYAGKLPMELVLDIMESADYRPRRSLEVLHDPLHPTNRGALVKYLDHCWQIIVRCQMMARELGMNNLHWEDEVVG
;
A
#
# COMPACT_ATOMS: atom_id res chain seq x y z
N MET A 1 10.96 15.29 -12.14
CA MET A 1 10.61 14.01 -11.50
C MET A 1 10.58 12.85 -12.49
N PHE A 2 9.76 12.89 -13.55
CA PHE A 2 9.59 11.76 -14.48
C PHE A 2 10.88 11.27 -15.15
N LYS A 3 11.75 12.20 -15.59
CA LYS A 3 13.10 11.84 -16.07
C LYS A 3 13.91 11.07 -15.04
N ALA A 4 13.79 11.41 -13.76
CA ALA A 4 14.49 10.71 -12.68
C ALA A 4 13.92 9.31 -12.46
N ILE A 5 12.60 9.12 -12.56
CA ILE A 5 11.95 7.80 -12.49
C ILE A 5 12.48 6.91 -13.61
N VAL A 6 12.52 7.41 -14.85
CA VAL A 6 13.07 6.69 -16.01
C VAL A 6 14.52 6.28 -15.78
N ILE A 7 15.39 7.23 -15.39
CA ILE A 7 16.82 6.95 -15.15
C ILE A 7 17.01 5.95 -14.01
N SER A 8 16.25 6.07 -12.92
CA SER A 8 16.28 5.13 -11.81
C SER A 8 15.78 3.76 -12.21
N SER A 9 14.73 3.68 -13.04
CA SER A 9 14.21 2.44 -13.60
C SER A 9 15.23 1.74 -14.49
N ASP A 10 15.91 2.47 -15.38
CA ASP A 10 17.00 1.92 -16.21
C ASP A 10 18.15 1.38 -15.36
N ARG A 11 18.54 2.13 -14.31
CA ARG A 11 19.59 1.72 -13.38
C ARG A 11 19.19 0.49 -12.57
N GLU A 12 17.93 0.41 -12.15
CA GLU A 12 17.41 -0.75 -11.43
C GLU A 12 17.36 -1.98 -12.34
N ARG A 13 16.86 -1.80 -13.57
CA ARG A 13 16.75 -2.87 -14.57
C ARG A 13 18.10 -3.47 -14.95
N ALA A 14 19.16 -2.66 -14.95
CA ALA A 14 20.53 -3.09 -15.23
C ALA A 14 21.10 -4.09 -14.21
N LYS A 15 20.46 -4.29 -13.05
CA LYS A 15 20.85 -5.32 -12.07
C LYS A 15 20.42 -6.73 -12.48
N TYR A 16 19.48 -6.84 -13.41
CA TYR A 16 18.86 -8.09 -13.85
C TYR A 16 19.35 -8.50 -15.24
N ALA A 17 19.06 -9.75 -15.65
CA ALA A 17 19.50 -10.24 -16.96
C ALA A 17 18.93 -9.37 -18.10
N VAL A 18 19.73 -9.08 -19.13
CA VAL A 18 19.30 -8.21 -20.25
C VAL A 18 18.11 -8.81 -20.99
N THR A 19 18.07 -10.14 -21.10
CA THR A 19 17.02 -10.89 -21.79
C THR A 19 16.62 -12.11 -20.98
N TYR A 20 15.34 -12.44 -20.99
CA TYR A 20 14.79 -13.65 -20.39
C TYR A 20 14.23 -14.55 -21.48
N ASN A 21 14.48 -15.86 -21.37
CA ASN A 21 13.74 -16.83 -22.17
C ASN A 21 12.33 -16.94 -21.60
N PRO A 22 11.28 -16.89 -22.43
CA PRO A 22 9.91 -17.03 -21.94
C PRO A 22 9.76 -18.33 -21.12
N PRO A 23 9.20 -18.25 -19.89
CA PRO A 23 8.96 -19.43 -19.08
C PRO A 23 7.95 -20.36 -19.77
N GLN A 24 8.00 -21.66 -19.49
CA GLN A 24 6.90 -22.55 -19.88
C GLN A 24 5.75 -22.42 -18.87
N ASP A 25 4.56 -22.88 -19.25
CA ASP A 25 3.36 -22.79 -18.43
C ASP A 25 3.54 -23.39 -17.02
N ASP A 26 4.21 -24.53 -16.92
CA ASP A 26 4.46 -25.28 -15.68
C ASP A 26 5.77 -24.87 -14.97
N THR A 27 6.54 -23.95 -15.54
CA THR A 27 7.79 -23.49 -14.94
C THR A 27 7.52 -22.67 -13.70
N VAL A 28 8.09 -23.06 -12.56
CA VAL A 28 8.00 -22.30 -11.31
C VAL A 28 8.85 -21.03 -11.42
N ILE A 29 8.19 -19.88 -11.48
CA ILE A 29 8.77 -18.54 -11.55
C ILE A 29 9.06 -18.00 -10.16
N VAL A 30 8.13 -18.20 -9.21
CA VAL A 30 8.31 -17.77 -7.82
C VAL A 30 8.84 -18.94 -6.99
N ASN A 31 10.09 -18.85 -6.56
CA ASN A 31 10.71 -19.90 -5.77
C ASN A 31 10.07 -20.02 -4.37
N GLU A 32 10.34 -21.14 -3.71
CA GLU A 32 9.79 -21.45 -2.38
C GLU A 32 10.17 -20.42 -1.31
N GLN A 33 11.41 -19.93 -1.35
CA GLN A 33 11.90 -18.95 -0.38
C GLN A 33 11.13 -17.63 -0.46
N ASN A 34 10.88 -17.12 -1.66
CA ASN A 34 10.13 -15.90 -1.88
C ASN A 34 8.65 -16.09 -1.50
N ALA A 35 8.07 -17.25 -1.82
CA ALA A 35 6.70 -17.56 -1.46
C ALA A 35 6.51 -17.60 0.07
N GLN A 36 7.40 -18.27 0.81
CA GLN A 36 7.37 -18.33 2.28
C GLN A 36 7.54 -16.95 2.90
N LYS A 37 8.50 -16.16 2.43
CA LYS A 37 8.72 -14.80 2.91
C LYS A 37 7.46 -13.92 2.75
N ILE A 38 6.79 -14.02 1.61
CA ILE A 38 5.57 -13.27 1.33
C ILE A 38 4.39 -13.75 2.21
N GLU A 39 4.30 -15.06 2.48
CA GLU A 39 3.26 -15.60 3.36
C GLU A 39 3.47 -15.21 4.84
N GLU A 40 4.72 -15.08 5.28
CA GLU A 40 5.06 -14.63 6.63
C GLU A 40 4.84 -13.13 6.84
N GLU A 41 5.08 -12.32 5.81
CA GLU A 41 5.00 -10.86 5.91
C GLU A 41 3.57 -10.32 5.82
N PHE A 42 2.69 -11.01 5.09
CA PHE A 42 1.35 -10.53 4.80
C PHE A 42 0.26 -11.49 5.28
N ASP A 43 -0.83 -10.95 5.81
CA ASP A 43 -1.98 -11.76 6.23
C ASP A 43 -2.85 -12.15 5.03
N TRP A 44 -2.35 -13.11 4.24
CA TRP A 44 -3.04 -13.63 3.05
C TRP A 44 -4.40 -14.22 3.35
N ARG A 45 -4.63 -14.68 4.59
CA ARG A 45 -5.93 -15.23 4.97
C ARG A 45 -6.93 -14.10 5.12
N ALA A 46 -6.57 -13.01 5.81
CA ALA A 46 -7.44 -11.84 5.90
C ALA A 46 -7.83 -11.29 4.52
N GLU A 47 -6.89 -11.28 3.57
CA GLU A 47 -7.16 -10.80 2.20
C GLU A 47 -7.95 -11.81 1.36
N ALA A 48 -7.62 -13.11 1.42
CA ALA A 48 -8.30 -14.10 0.59
C ALA A 48 -9.76 -14.36 1.02
N PHE A 49 -10.16 -13.97 2.24
CA PHE A 49 -11.53 -14.06 2.73
C PHE A 49 -12.41 -12.86 2.33
N THR A 50 -11.90 -11.86 1.61
CA THR A 50 -12.74 -10.74 1.11
C THR A 50 -13.62 -11.10 -0.09
N PHE A 51 -13.48 -12.33 -0.64
CA PHE A 51 -14.37 -12.86 -1.70
C PHE A 51 -15.38 -13.86 -1.14
N PRO A 52 -16.53 -13.40 -0.60
CA PRO A 52 -17.57 -14.28 -0.04
C PRO A 52 -18.30 -15.15 -1.08
N TYR A 53 -17.99 -15.02 -2.37
CA TYR A 53 -18.70 -15.66 -3.48
C TYR A 53 -17.98 -16.85 -4.10
N SER A 54 -16.76 -17.17 -3.66
CA SER A 54 -16.01 -18.31 -4.17
C SER A 54 -16.18 -19.51 -3.23
N ASP A 55 -16.88 -20.56 -3.69
CA ASP A 55 -16.88 -21.88 -3.04
C ASP A 55 -15.48 -22.54 -3.09
N ARG A 56 -14.49 -21.91 -3.74
CA ARG A 56 -13.12 -22.42 -3.85
C ARG A 56 -12.34 -22.09 -2.59
N LYS A 57 -11.49 -23.02 -2.15
CA LYS A 57 -10.53 -22.75 -1.07
C LYS A 57 -9.62 -21.60 -1.50
N PRO A 58 -9.34 -20.62 -0.62
CA PRO A 58 -8.39 -19.56 -0.93
C PRO A 58 -7.04 -20.17 -1.29
N LEU A 59 -6.56 -19.87 -2.50
CA LEU A 59 -5.25 -20.31 -2.95
C LEU A 59 -4.20 -19.37 -2.34
N LEU A 60 -3.30 -19.94 -1.57
CA LEU A 60 -2.20 -19.22 -0.95
C LEU A 60 -1.05 -19.06 -1.96
N PRO A 61 -0.22 -18.00 -1.85
CA PRO A 61 0.97 -17.82 -2.69
C PRO A 61 1.93 -19.01 -2.71
N CYS A 62 1.99 -19.78 -1.62
CA CYS A 62 2.83 -20.96 -1.51
C CYS A 62 2.33 -22.14 -2.36
N THR A 63 1.08 -22.11 -2.81
CA THR A 63 0.56 -23.15 -3.72
C THR A 63 1.34 -23.14 -5.03
N LEU A 64 1.66 -24.32 -5.53
CA LEU A 64 2.51 -24.46 -6.72
C LEU A 64 1.88 -23.77 -7.93
N ASP A 65 0.57 -23.91 -8.09
CA ASP A 65 -0.19 -23.38 -9.23
C ASP A 65 -0.17 -21.85 -9.32
N MET A 66 0.01 -21.15 -8.19
CA MET A 66 0.12 -19.69 -8.14
C MET A 66 1.52 -19.17 -8.46
N ARG A 67 2.48 -20.07 -8.69
CA ARG A 67 3.89 -19.72 -8.87
C ARG A 67 4.43 -20.09 -10.24
N THR A 68 3.60 -20.66 -11.11
CA THR A 68 4.02 -21.10 -12.44
C THR A 68 3.88 -19.99 -13.49
N GLY A 69 4.47 -20.18 -14.67
CA GLY A 69 4.35 -19.23 -15.78
C GLY A 69 2.91 -19.00 -16.24
N SER A 70 2.08 -20.05 -16.26
CA SER A 70 0.67 -19.92 -16.62
C SER A 70 -0.12 -19.06 -15.64
N ALA A 71 0.29 -19.00 -14.37
CA ALA A 71 -0.39 -18.21 -13.35
C ALA A 71 -0.38 -16.70 -13.67
N PHE A 72 0.66 -16.21 -14.32
CA PHE A 72 0.77 -14.80 -14.73
C PHE A 72 0.08 -14.48 -16.07
N CYS A 73 -0.60 -15.45 -16.68
CA CYS A 73 -1.24 -15.31 -17.99
C CYS A 73 -2.72 -14.93 -17.94
N HIS A 74 -3.33 -14.99 -16.75
CA HIS A 74 -4.73 -14.61 -16.57
C HIS A 74 -4.87 -13.10 -16.78
N SER A 75 -5.59 -12.70 -17.81
CA SER A 75 -5.95 -11.30 -18.04
C SER A 75 -7.24 -10.99 -17.27
N HIS A 76 -7.46 -9.71 -16.99
CA HIS A 76 -8.73 -9.22 -16.47
C HIS A 76 -9.81 -9.35 -17.56
N GLU A 77 -10.92 -10.02 -17.24
CA GLU A 77 -12.01 -10.32 -18.17
C GLU A 77 -13.37 -9.73 -17.74
N ALA A 78 -13.59 -9.44 -16.45
CA ALA A 78 -14.91 -9.01 -15.97
C ALA A 78 -15.26 -7.58 -16.38
N ASP A 79 -16.44 -7.40 -16.97
CA ASP A 79 -16.99 -6.07 -17.30
C ASP A 79 -17.82 -5.48 -16.14
N ASP A 80 -18.28 -6.31 -15.19
CA ASP A 80 -19.03 -5.94 -13.98
C ASP A 80 -18.51 -6.69 -12.75
N CYS A 81 -18.61 -6.07 -11.57
CA CYS A 81 -18.14 -6.64 -10.30
C CYS A 81 -18.83 -7.95 -9.90
N ARG A 82 -19.99 -8.26 -10.51
CA ARG A 82 -20.71 -9.51 -10.31
C ARG A 82 -20.08 -10.70 -11.01
N GLU A 83 -19.32 -10.47 -12.08
CA GLU A 83 -18.66 -11.52 -12.86
C GLU A 83 -17.24 -11.80 -12.37
N PHE A 84 -16.66 -10.86 -11.61
CA PHE A 84 -15.30 -10.92 -11.10
C PHE A 84 -14.97 -12.24 -10.35
N PRO A 85 -15.80 -12.75 -9.42
CA PRO A 85 -15.46 -13.99 -8.71
C PRO A 85 -15.37 -15.23 -9.61
N GLU A 86 -16.04 -15.20 -10.76
CA GLU A 86 -16.09 -16.34 -11.69
C GLU A 86 -15.01 -16.28 -12.76
N LEU A 87 -14.68 -15.07 -13.23
CA LEU A 87 -13.78 -14.85 -14.37
C LEU A 87 -12.34 -14.50 -13.93
N ASP A 88 -12.18 -13.83 -12.79
CA ASP A 88 -10.97 -13.06 -12.48
C ASP A 88 -10.27 -13.46 -11.18
N ASP A 89 -10.83 -14.42 -10.42
CA ASP A 89 -10.30 -14.84 -9.11
C ASP A 89 -8.84 -15.30 -9.15
N TRP A 90 -8.47 -16.12 -10.13
CA TRP A 90 -7.08 -16.60 -10.31
C TRP A 90 -6.13 -15.47 -10.73
N GLY A 91 -6.55 -14.62 -11.66
CA GLY A 91 -5.73 -13.51 -12.13
C GLY A 91 -5.49 -12.49 -11.01
N TYR A 92 -6.53 -12.20 -10.22
CA TYR A 92 -6.45 -11.31 -9.08
C TYR A 92 -5.41 -11.74 -8.06
N LEU A 93 -5.46 -13.00 -7.61
CA LEU A 93 -4.51 -13.52 -6.63
C LEU A 93 -3.06 -13.45 -7.16
N ASN A 94 -2.87 -13.64 -8.47
CA ASN A 94 -1.55 -13.48 -9.10
C ASN A 94 -1.09 -12.02 -9.14
N VAL A 95 -1.99 -11.06 -9.36
CA VAL A 95 -1.67 -9.63 -9.26
C VAL A 95 -1.27 -9.25 -7.83
N GLN A 96 -1.96 -9.79 -6.82
CA GLN A 96 -1.57 -9.55 -5.42
C GLN A 96 -0.20 -10.14 -5.08
N LEU A 97 0.15 -11.29 -5.68
CA LEU A 97 1.50 -11.84 -5.57
C LEU A 97 2.53 -10.90 -6.21
N VAL A 98 2.23 -10.32 -7.38
CA VAL A 98 3.08 -9.30 -8.02
C VAL A 98 3.26 -8.07 -7.13
N VAL A 99 2.18 -7.56 -6.51
CA VAL A 99 2.26 -6.45 -5.53
C VAL A 99 3.24 -6.79 -4.42
N CYS A 100 3.10 -7.97 -3.80
CA CYS A 100 3.98 -8.41 -2.72
C CYS A 100 5.45 -8.55 -3.15
N LEU A 101 5.69 -9.04 -4.37
CA LEU A 101 7.04 -9.13 -4.96
C LEU A 101 7.64 -7.72 -5.18
N ILE A 102 6.87 -6.76 -5.68
CA ILE A 102 7.32 -5.37 -5.85
C ILE A 102 7.66 -4.72 -4.50
N LEU A 103 6.80 -4.89 -3.49
CA LEU A 103 7.02 -4.42 -2.13
C LEU A 103 8.32 -5.01 -1.55
N ASN A 104 8.58 -6.29 -1.81
CA ASN A 104 9.79 -6.96 -1.37
C ASN A 104 11.05 -6.68 -2.20
N GLY A 105 10.90 -6.06 -3.37
CA GLY A 105 12.00 -5.81 -4.31
C GLY A 105 12.43 -7.03 -5.13
N GLU A 106 11.61 -8.07 -5.15
CA GLU A 106 11.82 -9.31 -5.89
C GLU A 106 11.36 -9.14 -7.34
N MET A 107 12.15 -8.43 -8.14
CA MET A 107 11.78 -8.13 -9.54
C MET A 107 12.15 -9.23 -10.54
N ASP A 108 13.09 -10.12 -10.23
CA ASP A 108 13.52 -11.18 -11.16
C ASP A 108 12.36 -12.09 -11.59
N PRO A 109 11.50 -12.59 -10.67
CA PRO A 109 10.30 -13.35 -11.03
C PRO A 109 9.32 -12.54 -11.91
N ILE A 110 9.15 -11.24 -11.62
CA ILE A 110 8.23 -10.38 -12.36
C ILE A 110 8.71 -10.16 -13.80
N ILE A 111 9.99 -9.83 -13.98
CA ILE A 111 10.58 -9.62 -15.31
C ILE A 111 10.51 -10.92 -16.11
N TRP A 112 10.78 -12.07 -15.48
CA TRP A 112 10.69 -13.35 -16.16
C TRP A 112 9.25 -13.69 -16.57
N ALA A 113 8.26 -13.43 -15.71
CA ALA A 113 6.84 -13.57 -16.05
C ALA A 113 6.43 -12.65 -17.21
N CYS A 114 6.92 -11.41 -17.25
CA CYS A 114 6.65 -10.46 -18.34
C CYS A 114 7.19 -10.94 -19.70
N ALA A 115 8.21 -11.79 -19.73
CA ALA A 115 8.71 -12.39 -20.96
C ALA A 115 7.77 -13.46 -21.55
N HIS A 116 6.75 -13.90 -20.80
CA HIS A 116 5.79 -14.89 -21.28
C HIS A 116 4.88 -14.30 -22.38
N PRO A 117 4.65 -14.99 -23.52
CA PRO A 117 3.92 -14.41 -24.66
C PRO A 117 2.44 -14.11 -24.38
N ARG A 118 1.89 -14.75 -23.34
CA ARG A 118 0.50 -14.59 -22.90
C ARG A 118 0.38 -13.84 -21.57
N VAL A 119 1.39 -13.09 -21.15
CA VAL A 119 1.35 -12.37 -19.86
C VAL A 119 0.10 -11.48 -19.78
N GLY A 120 -0.70 -11.68 -18.73
CA GLY A 120 -1.97 -10.98 -18.53
C GLY A 120 -1.86 -9.70 -17.71
N LEU A 121 -0.73 -9.47 -17.02
CA LEU A 121 -0.54 -8.41 -16.02
C LEU A 121 -0.84 -6.98 -16.51
N ARG A 122 -0.74 -6.73 -17.81
CA ARG A 122 -1.05 -5.42 -18.39
C ARG A 122 -2.53 -5.05 -18.26
N SER A 123 -3.44 -6.01 -18.41
CA SER A 123 -4.89 -5.77 -18.30
C SER A 123 -5.31 -5.33 -16.90
N TRP A 124 -4.57 -5.75 -15.88
CA TRP A 124 -4.76 -5.37 -14.48
C TRP A 124 -4.20 -4.00 -14.08
N HIS A 125 -3.78 -3.18 -15.06
CA HIS A 125 -3.18 -1.87 -14.78
C HIS A 125 -4.22 -0.82 -14.39
N CYS A 126 -5.30 -0.73 -15.16
CA CYS A 126 -6.41 0.19 -14.91
C CYS A 126 -7.57 -0.30 -15.78
N ASP A 127 -8.55 -0.95 -15.16
CA ASP A 127 -9.79 -1.27 -15.84
C ASP A 127 -10.99 -1.13 -14.88
N TYR A 128 -11.85 -0.18 -15.27
CA TYR A 128 -13.29 -0.17 -15.11
C TYR A 128 -13.97 0.27 -13.78
N ASN A 129 -14.53 1.49 -13.82
CA ASN A 129 -15.97 1.83 -13.76
C ASN A 129 -16.97 0.92 -13.02
N CYS A 130 -16.65 0.39 -11.85
CA CYS A 130 -17.69 -0.05 -10.92
C CYS A 130 -18.40 1.20 -10.32
N ILE A 131 -19.35 1.76 -11.07
CA ILE A 131 -20.11 3.00 -10.73
C ILE A 131 -21.05 2.81 -9.51
N ARG A 132 -21.07 1.64 -8.86
CA ARG A 132 -21.92 1.43 -7.68
C ARG A 132 -21.12 0.67 -6.64
N GLY A 133 -20.74 1.37 -5.56
CA GLY A 133 -19.96 0.87 -4.43
C GLY A 133 -20.47 -0.45 -3.84
N ALA A 134 -20.16 -1.54 -4.53
CA ALA A 134 -20.60 -2.89 -4.21
C ALA A 134 -19.45 -3.90 -4.28
N HIS A 135 -18.22 -3.49 -4.61
CA HIS A 135 -17.04 -4.31 -4.32
C HIS A 135 -15.88 -3.45 -3.81
N PRO A 136 -15.31 -3.77 -2.63
CA PRO A 136 -14.25 -3.02 -1.99
C PRO A 136 -12.86 -3.43 -2.50
N ASP A 137 -12.70 -3.83 -3.76
CA ASP A 137 -11.38 -4.21 -4.29
C ASP A 137 -11.27 -3.73 -5.74
N THR A 138 -10.86 -2.47 -5.95
CA THR A 138 -10.45 -1.97 -7.28
C THR A 138 -9.04 -2.50 -7.54
N THR A 139 -8.96 -3.53 -8.37
CA THR A 139 -7.80 -4.41 -8.50
C THR A 139 -6.81 -3.88 -9.52
N GLU A 140 -6.20 -2.76 -9.18
CA GLU A 140 -5.33 -2.06 -10.11
C GLU A 140 -3.94 -1.90 -9.47
N TRP A 141 -2.91 -2.48 -10.11
CA TRP A 141 -1.54 -2.28 -9.62
C TRP A 141 -1.05 -0.83 -9.84
N ASN A 142 -1.84 0.03 -10.49
CA ASN A 142 -1.64 1.48 -10.47
C ASN A 142 -1.72 2.08 -9.05
N MET A 143 -2.61 1.56 -8.19
CA MET A 143 -2.82 2.05 -6.84
C MET A 143 -1.56 1.90 -6.00
N LEU A 144 -0.77 0.85 -6.27
CA LEU A 144 0.51 0.62 -5.62
C LEU A 144 1.49 1.78 -5.86
N TYR A 145 1.69 2.17 -7.11
CA TYR A 145 2.60 3.28 -7.41
C TYR A 145 1.96 4.64 -7.14
N GLY A 146 0.64 4.79 -7.29
CA GLY A 146 -0.10 6.04 -7.06
C GLY A 146 0.01 6.48 -5.60
N LYS A 147 -0.29 5.58 -4.65
CA LYS A 147 -0.16 5.88 -3.22
C LYS A 147 1.28 6.12 -2.79
N ALA A 148 2.23 5.35 -3.34
CA ALA A 148 3.66 5.59 -3.13
C ALA A 148 4.09 6.98 -3.65
N LEU A 149 3.60 7.38 -4.82
CA LEU A 149 3.87 8.68 -5.44
C LEU A 149 3.29 9.82 -4.62
N HIS A 150 2.02 9.73 -4.20
CA HIS A 150 1.39 10.72 -3.33
C HIS A 150 2.17 10.87 -2.03
N SER A 151 2.47 9.77 -1.34
CA SER A 151 3.30 9.76 -0.12
C SER A 151 4.67 10.42 -0.32
N TYR A 152 5.36 10.05 -1.41
CA TYR A 152 6.68 10.57 -1.73
C TYR A 152 6.65 12.08 -2.00
N ILE A 153 5.78 12.55 -2.89
CA ILE A 153 5.65 13.98 -3.22
C ILE A 153 5.14 14.75 -2.01
N GLY A 154 4.09 14.25 -1.37
CA GLY A 154 3.40 14.86 -0.24
C GLY A 154 4.36 15.22 0.90
N LEU A 155 5.13 14.23 1.35
CA LEU A 155 6.06 14.45 2.45
C LEU A 155 7.27 15.30 2.04
N ASN A 156 7.78 15.18 0.81
CA ASN A 156 8.87 16.04 0.34
C ASN A 156 8.43 17.51 0.19
N VAL A 157 7.21 17.76 -0.29
CA VAL A 157 6.64 19.11 -0.37
C VAL A 157 6.43 19.69 1.03
N ALA A 158 5.87 18.91 1.96
CA ALA A 158 5.70 19.37 3.34
C ALA A 158 7.06 19.65 4.01
N TYR A 159 8.09 18.84 3.74
CA TYR A 159 9.44 19.04 4.25
C TYR A 159 10.08 20.36 3.76
N CYS A 160 9.77 20.80 2.53
CA CYS A 160 10.25 22.08 1.99
C CYS A 160 9.63 23.32 2.67
N LEU A 161 8.70 23.13 3.62
CA LEU A 161 8.03 24.21 4.36
C LEU A 161 8.44 24.18 5.85
N PRO A 162 9.69 24.53 6.22
CA PRO A 162 10.21 24.42 7.58
C PRO A 162 9.37 25.15 8.63
N ASP A 163 8.76 26.27 8.24
CA ASP A 163 7.85 27.05 9.09
C ASP A 163 6.63 26.25 9.59
N THR A 164 6.35 25.09 8.99
CA THR A 164 5.19 24.26 9.31
C THR A 164 5.51 23.01 10.14
N TRP A 165 6.77 22.58 10.18
CA TRP A 165 7.17 21.36 10.89
C TRP A 165 8.31 21.55 11.90
N GLU A 166 9.01 22.69 11.91
CA GLU A 166 10.03 22.92 12.93
C GLU A 166 9.43 23.10 14.34
N PRO A 167 10.03 22.50 15.39
CA PRO A 167 9.51 22.60 16.76
C PRO A 167 9.28 24.04 17.26
N LYS A 168 10.15 24.98 16.87
CA LYS A 168 10.05 26.40 17.27
C LYS A 168 8.87 27.12 16.60
N SER A 169 8.50 26.69 15.41
CA SER A 169 7.41 27.27 14.63
C SER A 169 6.05 26.81 15.16
N ARG A 170 5.99 25.62 15.78
CA ARG A 170 4.77 25.01 16.31
C ARG A 170 4.32 25.56 17.68
N THR A 171 5.23 26.06 18.50
CA THR A 171 4.91 26.57 19.86
C THR A 171 4.29 27.97 19.89
N SER A 172 4.30 28.67 18.75
CA SER A 172 3.98 30.11 18.67
C SER A 172 2.61 30.41 18.03
N GLY A 173 1.66 29.47 18.09
CA GLY A 173 0.42 29.56 17.29
C GLY A 173 0.67 29.47 15.78
N GLY A 174 1.83 28.93 15.37
CA GLY A 174 2.19 28.71 13.97
C GLY A 174 1.39 27.57 13.35
N LYS A 175 1.32 27.56 12.02
CA LYS A 175 0.56 26.57 11.25
C LYS A 175 1.31 25.24 11.21
N ASP A 176 0.80 24.22 11.89
CA ASP A 176 1.36 22.86 11.78
C ASP A 176 1.01 22.27 10.40
N TYR A 177 1.99 21.65 9.72
CA TYR A 177 1.75 21.00 8.43
C TYR A 177 0.68 19.90 8.53
N ARG A 178 0.55 19.26 9.69
CA ARG A 178 -0.42 18.19 9.92
C ARG A 178 -1.85 18.71 9.88
N ASP A 179 -2.06 19.97 10.20
CA ASP A 179 -3.38 20.61 10.14
C ASP A 179 -3.69 21.14 8.73
N THR A 180 -2.78 20.99 7.78
CA THR A 180 -3.03 21.41 6.39
C THR A 180 -3.94 20.42 5.69
N TYR A 181 -4.84 20.95 4.86
CA TYR A 181 -5.68 20.16 3.96
C TYR A 181 -4.82 19.19 3.11
N PHE A 182 -3.67 19.68 2.66
CA PHE A 182 -2.73 18.90 1.86
C PHE A 182 -2.27 17.62 2.58
N TYR A 183 -1.82 17.72 3.83
CA TYR A 183 -1.39 16.56 4.60
C TYR A 183 -2.56 15.64 4.97
N GLN A 184 -3.72 16.21 5.29
CA GLN A 184 -4.92 15.42 5.62
C GLN A 184 -5.42 14.63 4.42
N HIS A 185 -5.41 15.24 3.24
CA HIS A 185 -5.72 14.56 1.98
C HIS A 185 -4.70 13.45 1.71
N LEU A 186 -3.41 13.76 1.80
CA LEU A 186 -2.33 12.77 1.65
C LEU A 186 -2.52 11.54 2.54
N LEU A 187 -2.77 11.75 3.84
CA LEU A 187 -3.00 10.66 4.77
C LEU A 187 -4.18 9.79 4.32
N ARG A 188 -5.28 10.42 3.92
CA ARG A 188 -6.48 9.70 3.51
C ARG A 188 -6.25 8.89 2.23
N GLU A 189 -5.71 9.51 1.18
CA GLU A 189 -5.43 8.84 -0.10
C GLU A 189 -4.54 7.60 0.09
N CYS A 190 -3.58 7.66 1.01
CA CYS A 190 -2.64 6.55 1.20
C CYS A 190 -3.07 5.52 2.26
N THR A 191 -4.07 5.81 3.10
CA THR A 191 -4.41 4.92 4.24
C THR A 191 -5.88 4.54 4.36
N ALA A 192 -6.77 5.22 3.62
CA ALA A 192 -8.20 4.90 3.61
C ALA A 192 -8.46 3.53 2.99
N ASP A 193 -9.48 2.87 3.51
CA ASP A 193 -10.08 1.72 2.85
C ASP A 193 -10.92 2.24 1.68
N ASP A 194 -10.28 2.41 0.53
CA ASP A 194 -10.87 2.93 -0.72
C ASP A 194 -11.06 1.83 -1.77
N GLY A 195 -10.95 0.58 -1.32
CA GLY A 195 -10.93 -0.60 -2.15
C GLY A 195 -9.58 -0.96 -2.75
N SER A 196 -8.48 -0.37 -2.27
CA SER A 196 -7.16 -0.93 -2.55
C SER A 196 -6.87 -2.14 -1.66
N SER A 197 -6.12 -3.11 -2.20
CA SER A 197 -5.64 -4.25 -1.40
C SER A 197 -4.93 -3.80 -0.12
N ASP A 198 -5.15 -4.54 0.98
CA ASP A 198 -4.45 -4.29 2.23
C ASP A 198 -2.94 -4.48 2.09
N PHE A 199 -2.46 -5.30 1.13
CA PHE A 199 -1.02 -5.43 0.86
C PHE A 199 -0.40 -4.08 0.47
N ILE A 200 -1.14 -3.27 -0.30
CA ILE A 200 -0.72 -1.91 -0.66
C ILE A 200 -0.81 -0.99 0.56
N LEU A 201 -1.97 -0.99 1.23
CA LEU A 201 -2.29 -0.01 2.27
C LEU A 201 -1.50 -0.24 3.57
N CYS A 202 -1.15 -1.48 3.90
CA CYS A 202 -0.51 -1.84 5.16
C CYS A 202 0.80 -1.11 5.39
N MET A 203 1.61 -0.87 4.35
CA MET A 203 2.86 -0.13 4.49
C MET A 203 2.59 1.32 4.90
N HIS A 204 1.68 1.99 4.21
CA HIS A 204 1.32 3.39 4.49
C HIS A 204 0.70 3.50 5.88
N ARG A 205 -0.26 2.63 6.21
CA ARG A 205 -0.91 2.56 7.53
C ARG A 205 0.09 2.35 8.66
N LYS A 206 1.02 1.39 8.51
CA LYS A 206 2.11 1.15 9.47
C LYS A 206 3.06 2.34 9.59
N PHE A 207 3.33 3.04 8.49
CA PHE A 207 4.18 4.22 8.51
C PHE A 207 3.53 5.35 9.32
N PHE A 208 2.33 5.76 8.93
CA PHE A 208 1.61 6.88 9.55
C PHE A 208 0.98 6.54 10.91
N GLY A 209 0.91 5.25 11.27
CA GLY A 209 0.22 4.76 12.47
C GLY A 209 -1.29 4.90 12.35
N ILE A 210 -1.86 4.64 11.17
CA ILE A 210 -3.29 4.75 10.91
C ILE A 210 -3.90 3.35 10.86
N ASP A 211 -4.93 3.09 11.65
CA ASP A 211 -5.66 1.82 11.65
C ASP A 211 -6.56 1.70 10.41
N LYS A 212 -6.82 0.45 9.97
CA LYS A 212 -7.60 0.13 8.76
C LYS A 212 -8.93 0.87 8.69
N ASP A 213 -9.70 0.85 9.76
CA ASP A 213 -11.06 1.40 9.80
C ASP A 213 -11.11 2.91 10.10
N ARG A 214 -9.95 3.57 10.18
CA ARG A 214 -9.90 4.98 10.56
C ARG A 214 -10.57 5.89 9.53
N PHE A 215 -10.45 5.56 8.26
CA PHE A 215 -11.06 6.28 7.15
C PHE A 215 -11.89 5.31 6.31
N ASN A 216 -13.14 5.07 6.72
CA ASN A 216 -14.07 4.19 6.00
C ASN A 216 -14.68 4.88 4.75
N MET A 217 -14.85 4.12 3.66
CA MET A 217 -15.52 4.45 2.39
C MET A 217 -16.84 5.21 2.52
N ASP A 218 -17.66 4.95 3.53
CA ASP A 218 -18.93 5.66 3.76
C ASP A 218 -18.74 7.17 3.95
N ASN A 219 -17.58 7.58 4.48
CA ASN A 219 -17.20 8.98 4.61
C ASN A 219 -16.57 9.57 3.33
N PHE A 220 -16.12 8.72 2.39
CA PHE A 220 -15.48 9.12 1.13
C PHE A 220 -16.53 9.46 0.07
N MET A 221 -17.53 8.59 -0.10
CA MET A 221 -18.64 8.81 -1.04
C MET A 221 -19.50 10.04 -0.69
N ARG A 222 -19.46 10.51 0.55
CA ARG A 222 -20.16 11.73 1.00
C ARG A 222 -19.37 13.02 0.77
N ALA A 223 -18.07 12.92 0.50
CA ALA A 223 -17.19 14.05 0.29
C ALA A 223 -16.79 14.10 -1.18
N ASP A 224 -17.55 14.83 -2.00
CA ASP A 224 -17.09 15.18 -3.36
C ASP A 224 -15.69 15.82 -3.25
N LYS A 225 -14.73 15.34 -4.06
CA LYS A 225 -13.32 15.79 -4.10
C LYS A 225 -13.24 17.31 -4.26
N ALA A 226 -14.21 17.91 -4.96
CA ALA A 226 -14.33 19.36 -5.12
C ALA A 226 -15.03 20.08 -3.97
N GLN A 227 -15.87 19.39 -3.20
CA GLN A 227 -16.66 19.97 -2.11
C GLN A 227 -15.87 20.02 -0.80
N TRP A 228 -14.99 19.05 -0.55
CA TRP A 228 -14.08 19.07 0.60
C TRP A 228 -13.04 20.21 0.51
N LEU A 229 -12.54 20.51 -0.70
CA LEU A 229 -11.67 21.69 -0.96
C LEU A 229 -12.38 23.04 -0.73
N LYS A 230 -13.72 23.09 -0.86
CA LYS A 230 -14.51 24.33 -0.79
C LYS A 230 -15.07 24.62 0.59
N ASP A 231 -15.39 23.61 1.40
CA ASP A 231 -16.11 23.79 2.66
C ASP A 231 -15.16 23.99 3.85
N ARG A 232 -14.66 25.23 4.02
CA ARG A 232 -13.80 25.66 5.15
C ARG A 232 -14.47 25.58 6.54
N SER A 233 -15.78 25.35 6.63
CA SER A 233 -16.57 25.76 7.80
C SER A 233 -17.29 24.66 8.58
N LYS A 234 -17.05 23.37 8.33
CA LYS A 234 -17.72 22.31 9.09
C LYS A 234 -16.72 21.30 9.63
N ASN A 235 -16.77 21.07 10.94
CA ASN A 235 -16.13 19.95 11.63
C ASN A 235 -16.63 18.64 11.01
N TYR A 236 -15.92 18.14 10.00
CA TYR A 236 -16.12 16.79 9.51
C TYR A 236 -15.32 15.84 10.41
N ASP A 237 -15.93 14.73 10.81
CA ASP A 237 -15.28 13.61 11.51
C ASP A 237 -14.14 12.94 10.69
N GLY A 238 -13.75 13.51 9.54
CA GLY A 238 -12.72 13.01 8.63
C GLY A 238 -11.35 13.68 8.73
N VAL A 239 -11.17 14.71 9.58
CA VAL A 239 -9.84 15.28 9.85
C VAL A 239 -9.12 14.44 10.90
N PHE A 240 -7.96 13.90 10.53
CA PHE A 240 -7.11 13.18 11.46
C PHE A 240 -6.33 14.17 12.33
N HIS A 241 -6.85 14.41 13.53
CA HIS A 241 -6.04 15.01 14.60
C HIS A 241 -5.32 13.89 15.37
N PRO A 242 -3.98 13.94 15.48
CA PRO A 242 -3.22 13.05 16.35
C PRO A 242 -3.83 13.07 17.76
N ARG A 243 -4.49 12.00 18.18
CA ARG A 243 -4.83 11.84 19.60
C ARG A 243 -3.53 11.60 20.36
N SER A 244 -3.49 12.13 21.58
CA SER A 244 -2.33 12.13 22.49
C SER A 244 -1.50 10.83 22.44
N LEU A 245 -0.18 10.98 22.46
CA LEU A 245 0.99 10.07 22.41
C LEU A 245 0.92 8.65 23.03
N TRP A 246 -0.20 8.24 23.59
CA TRP A 246 -0.30 7.14 24.54
C TRP A 246 -1.10 5.93 24.05
N VAL A 247 -1.60 5.91 22.81
CA VAL A 247 -2.65 4.96 22.44
C VAL A 247 -2.19 3.50 22.40
N ASP A 248 -1.19 3.10 21.63
CA ASP A 248 -0.88 1.65 21.44
C ASP A 248 -0.47 0.91 22.75
N VAL A 249 0.52 1.44 23.48
CA VAL A 249 0.96 0.84 24.75
C VAL A 249 -0.10 0.99 25.84
N SER A 250 -0.83 2.11 25.90
CA SER A 250 -1.87 2.27 26.92
C SER A 250 -3.14 1.50 26.57
N GLU A 251 -3.41 1.23 25.30
CA GLU A 251 -4.52 0.42 24.81
C GLU A 251 -4.22 -1.05 25.04
N MET A 252 -3.01 -1.54 24.75
CA MET A 252 -2.63 -2.89 25.17
C MET A 252 -2.61 -3.04 26.70
N ARG A 253 -2.12 -2.03 27.43
CA ARG A 253 -2.24 -2.03 28.89
C ARG A 253 -3.70 -2.01 29.33
N TRP A 254 -4.56 -1.26 28.66
CA TRP A 254 -5.98 -1.17 28.97
C TRP A 254 -6.72 -2.48 28.64
N ILE A 255 -6.46 -3.10 27.49
CA ILE A 255 -7.03 -4.40 27.10
C ILE A 255 -6.61 -5.46 28.13
N LEU A 256 -5.31 -5.57 28.41
CA LEU A 256 -4.82 -6.60 29.34
C LEU A 256 -5.27 -6.34 30.79
N SER A 257 -5.31 -5.08 31.24
CA SER A 257 -5.73 -4.74 32.61
C SER A 257 -7.24 -4.73 32.82
N TYR A 258 -8.01 -4.20 31.87
CA TYR A 258 -9.45 -3.97 32.01
C TYR A 258 -10.28 -5.12 31.41
N ALA A 259 -9.97 -5.56 30.19
CA ALA A 259 -10.65 -6.69 29.56
C ALA A 259 -10.09 -8.04 30.04
N GLY A 260 -8.78 -8.14 30.20
CA GLY A 260 -8.09 -9.32 30.75
C GLY A 260 -8.10 -9.40 32.28
N LYS A 261 -8.51 -8.33 32.98
CA LYS A 261 -8.53 -8.22 34.46
C LYS A 261 -7.18 -8.51 35.13
N LEU A 262 -6.08 -8.20 34.45
CA LEU A 262 -4.74 -8.43 34.97
C LEU A 262 -4.23 -7.22 35.78
N PRO A 263 -3.57 -7.46 36.93
CA PRO A 263 -2.77 -6.44 37.61
C PRO A 263 -1.72 -5.84 36.67
N MET A 264 -1.45 -4.53 36.80
CA MET A 264 -0.52 -3.82 35.92
C MET A 264 0.89 -4.44 35.90
N GLU A 265 1.34 -5.00 37.01
CA GLU A 265 2.62 -5.71 37.13
C GLU A 265 2.68 -6.91 36.16
N LEU A 266 1.63 -7.74 36.12
CA LEU A 266 1.54 -8.86 35.19
C LEU A 266 1.37 -8.42 33.74
N VAL A 267 0.69 -7.30 33.49
CA VAL A 267 0.60 -6.71 32.14
C VAL A 267 1.97 -6.34 31.62
N LEU A 268 2.80 -5.69 32.45
CA LEU A 268 4.17 -5.31 32.07
C LEU A 268 5.04 -6.54 31.85
N ASP A 269 4.98 -7.53 32.74
CA ASP A 269 5.73 -8.79 32.59
C ASP A 269 5.31 -9.55 31.32
N ILE A 270 4.02 -9.57 30.97
CA ILE A 270 3.52 -10.19 29.73
C ILE A 270 4.01 -9.44 28.50
N MET A 271 3.93 -8.11 28.51
CA MET A 271 4.39 -7.29 27.39
C MET A 271 5.91 -7.41 27.21
N GLU A 272 6.68 -7.48 28.30
CA GLU A 272 8.14 -7.69 28.27
C GLU A 272 8.49 -9.11 27.81
N SER A 273 7.81 -10.13 28.36
CA SER A 273 8.01 -11.54 27.97
C SER A 273 7.64 -11.80 26.52
N ALA A 274 6.69 -11.03 25.96
CA ALA A 274 6.29 -11.12 24.56
C ALA A 274 7.21 -10.35 23.59
N ASP A 275 8.28 -9.69 24.09
CA ASP A 275 9.05 -8.66 23.37
C ASP A 275 8.11 -7.72 22.59
N TYR A 276 7.04 -7.24 23.25
CA TYR A 276 6.02 -6.45 22.58
C TYR A 276 6.64 -5.15 22.06
N ARG A 277 6.87 -5.11 20.74
CA ARG A 277 7.24 -3.91 20.02
C ARG A 277 5.97 -3.27 19.49
N PRO A 278 5.70 -2.00 19.82
CA PRO A 278 4.60 -1.25 19.21
C PRO A 278 4.69 -1.41 17.69
N ARG A 279 3.57 -1.69 17.01
CA ARG A 279 3.55 -1.98 15.56
C ARG A 279 3.99 -0.79 14.69
N ARG A 280 4.28 0.35 15.31
CA ARG A 280 4.58 1.65 14.71
C ARG A 280 5.99 1.74 14.10
N SER A 281 6.08 2.49 13.00
CA SER A 281 7.38 2.84 12.40
C SER A 281 8.00 4.12 12.98
N LEU A 282 7.18 5.02 13.53
CA LEU A 282 7.58 6.35 14.01
C LEU A 282 7.76 6.35 15.54
N GLU A 283 8.82 6.99 16.00
CA GLU A 283 9.08 7.22 17.42
C GLU A 283 8.18 8.34 17.97
N VAL A 284 8.10 9.47 17.27
CA VAL A 284 7.11 10.52 17.55
C VAL A 284 5.84 10.26 16.75
N LEU A 285 4.77 9.97 17.47
CA LEU A 285 3.52 9.50 16.88
C LEU A 285 2.90 10.52 15.92
N HIS A 286 2.44 10.03 14.76
CA HIS A 286 1.75 10.80 13.72
C HIS A 286 2.48 12.08 13.26
N ASP A 287 3.81 12.12 13.41
CA ASP A 287 4.62 13.25 12.97
C ASP A 287 5.82 12.80 12.13
N PRO A 288 5.59 12.39 10.87
CA PRO A 288 6.66 11.97 9.96
C PRO A 288 7.85 12.95 9.89
N LEU A 289 7.57 14.26 9.96
CA LEU A 289 8.59 15.31 9.83
C LEU A 289 9.28 15.68 11.16
N HIS A 290 8.97 15.01 12.27
CA HIS A 290 9.69 15.23 13.52
C HIS A 290 11.18 14.87 13.35
N PRO A 291 12.13 15.67 13.88
CA PRO A 291 13.56 15.38 13.75
C PRO A 291 13.97 13.96 14.20
N THR A 292 13.38 13.46 15.28
CA THR A 292 13.60 12.09 15.79
C THR A 292 13.15 11.01 14.79
N ASN A 293 12.13 11.28 13.98
CA ASN A 293 11.60 10.34 12.99
C ASN A 293 12.35 10.34 11.66
N ARG A 294 13.38 11.19 11.50
CA ARG A 294 14.09 11.35 10.22
C ARG A 294 14.59 10.03 9.64
N GLY A 295 15.10 9.12 10.48
CA GLY A 295 15.56 7.81 10.04
C GLY A 295 14.43 6.94 9.47
N ALA A 296 13.27 6.93 10.12
CA ALA A 296 12.08 6.21 9.65
C ALA A 296 11.51 6.85 8.37
N LEU A 297 11.45 8.19 8.32
CA LEU A 297 10.99 8.94 7.15
C LEU A 297 11.85 8.65 5.92
N VAL A 298 13.19 8.68 6.05
CA VAL A 298 14.09 8.39 4.92
C VAL A 298 13.86 6.98 4.40
N LYS A 299 13.81 5.97 5.28
CA LYS A 299 13.54 4.59 4.87
C LYS A 299 12.20 4.45 4.15
N TYR A 300 11.18 5.13 4.64
CA TYR A 300 9.84 5.10 4.04
C TYR A 300 9.80 5.76 2.66
N LEU A 301 10.42 6.94 2.52
CA LEU A 301 10.50 7.64 1.23
C LEU A 301 11.35 6.87 0.23
N ASP A 302 12.44 6.24 0.68
CA ASP A 302 13.24 5.35 -0.15
C ASP A 302 12.40 4.17 -0.63
N HIS A 303 11.59 3.56 0.24
CA HIS A 303 10.70 2.47 -0.13
C HIS A 303 9.65 2.93 -1.15
N CYS A 304 8.96 4.05 -0.92
CA CYS A 304 8.02 4.63 -1.88
C CYS A 304 8.67 4.88 -3.25
N TRP A 305 9.89 5.43 -3.25
CA TRP A 305 10.65 5.64 -4.49
C TRP A 305 10.96 4.33 -5.21
N GLN A 306 11.38 3.29 -4.48
CA GLN A 306 11.65 1.98 -5.06
C GLN A 306 10.40 1.35 -5.67
N ILE A 307 9.23 1.49 -5.05
CA ILE A 307 7.96 1.04 -5.64
C ILE A 307 7.72 1.72 -6.99
N ILE A 308 7.80 3.06 -7.03
CA ILE A 308 7.58 3.85 -8.26
C ILE A 308 8.52 3.37 -9.38
N VAL A 309 9.80 3.17 -9.04
CA VAL A 309 10.84 2.71 -9.97
C VAL A 309 10.56 1.28 -10.49
N ARG A 310 10.13 0.38 -9.61
CA ARG A 310 9.83 -1.02 -9.94
C ARG A 310 8.56 -1.16 -10.78
N CYS A 311 7.51 -0.40 -10.47
CA CYS A 311 6.32 -0.34 -11.32
C CYS A 311 6.62 0.24 -12.69
N GLN A 312 7.46 1.28 -12.79
CA GLN A 312 7.94 1.77 -14.09
C GLN A 312 8.69 0.69 -14.88
N MET A 313 9.50 -0.11 -14.18
CA MET A 313 10.25 -1.19 -14.80
C MET A 313 9.32 -2.27 -15.34
N MET A 314 8.38 -2.75 -14.52
CA MET A 314 7.36 -3.71 -14.95
C MET A 314 6.53 -3.20 -16.13
N ALA A 315 6.07 -1.94 -16.09
CA ALA A 315 5.29 -1.34 -17.18
C ALA A 315 6.03 -1.41 -18.53
N ARG A 316 7.35 -1.23 -18.53
CA ARG A 316 8.18 -1.33 -19.75
C ARG A 316 8.33 -2.76 -20.24
N GLU A 317 8.51 -3.72 -19.33
CA GLU A 317 8.54 -5.14 -19.68
C GLU A 317 7.20 -5.60 -20.29
N LEU A 318 6.08 -4.99 -19.87
CA LEU A 318 4.74 -5.20 -20.43
C LEU A 318 4.48 -4.41 -21.74
N GLY A 319 5.48 -3.72 -22.29
CA GLY A 319 5.37 -2.96 -23.53
C GLY A 319 4.46 -1.73 -23.40
N MET A 320 4.34 -1.14 -22.21
CA MET A 320 3.64 0.12 -22.00
C MET A 320 4.59 1.30 -22.32
N ASN A 321 4.09 2.35 -22.98
CA ASN A 321 4.88 3.51 -23.46
C ASN A 321 5.34 4.47 -22.33
N ASN A 322 5.56 3.93 -21.13
CA ASN A 322 5.63 4.55 -19.80
C ASN A 322 4.26 4.76 -19.13
N LEU A 323 4.29 4.81 -17.81
CA LEU A 323 3.15 5.19 -16.99
C LEU A 323 2.93 6.71 -17.17
N HIS A 324 1.68 7.13 -17.30
CA HIS A 324 1.31 8.53 -17.47
C HIS A 324 1.36 9.27 -16.13
N TRP A 325 2.56 9.39 -15.56
CA TRP A 325 2.80 9.96 -14.24
C TRP A 325 2.26 11.38 -14.04
N GLU A 326 2.01 12.12 -15.12
CA GLU A 326 1.42 13.46 -15.08
C GLU A 326 -0.04 13.42 -14.61
N ASP A 327 -0.80 12.42 -15.04
CA ASP A 327 -2.22 12.25 -14.70
C ASP A 327 -2.38 11.90 -13.20
N GLU A 328 -1.41 11.15 -12.66
CA GLU A 328 -1.36 10.72 -11.24
C GLU A 328 -1.06 11.86 -10.25
N VAL A 329 -0.44 12.95 -10.72
CA VAL A 329 -0.05 14.11 -9.87
C VAL A 329 -1.11 15.22 -9.91
N VAL A 330 -1.86 15.32 -11.02
CA VAL A 330 -2.84 16.39 -11.24
C VAL A 330 -4.26 15.97 -10.85
N GLY A 331 -4.54 14.67 -10.82
CA GLY A 331 -5.85 14.10 -10.47
C GLY A 331 -6.21 14.25 -9.01
#